data_AF-A0A2E6C1Q7-F1
#
_entry.id   AF-A0A2E6C1Q7-F1
#
_cell.length_a   1.000
_cell.length_b   1.000
_cell.length_c   1.000
_cell.angle_alpha   90.00
_cell.angle_beta   90.00
_cell.angle_gamma   90.00
#
_symmetry.space_group_name_H-M   'P 1'
#
loop_
_entity.id
_entity.type
_entity.pdbx_description
1 polymer ?
#
loop_
_entity_poly.entity_id
_entity_poly.type
_entity_poly.pdbx_seq_one_letter_code
_entity_poly.pdbx_strand_id
1 'polypeptide(L)'
;MQDIGCNVAPVIPTSTNEAAELLESHNIVVMGGTTPGHTTDAVSVALARDCGASHCVIATNVSHVHDSDPRENPEAKPIEELTLAELAQITGNEPLGPGGSAAVDPVAVKWAMEASIKLAVLDGRDLSRVEDALEGRPFVGTLVKVD
;
A
#
# COMPACT_ATOMS: atom_id res chain seq x y z
N MET A 1 9.29 -8.57 -26.27
CA MET A 1 8.75 -7.82 -25.12
C MET A 1 9.39 -6.44 -24.94
N GLN A 2 10.34 -6.04 -25.81
CA GLN A 2 10.98 -4.71 -25.80
C GLN A 2 10.23 -3.63 -26.62
N ASP A 3 9.09 -3.96 -27.25
CA ASP A 3 8.41 -3.07 -28.21
C ASP A 3 7.29 -2.19 -27.62
N ILE A 4 7.18 -2.04 -26.29
CA ILE A 4 6.11 -1.24 -25.66
C ILE A 4 6.62 0.12 -25.13
N GLY A 5 7.90 0.47 -25.34
CA GLY A 5 8.43 1.80 -24.97
C GLY A 5 8.57 2.07 -23.46
N CYS A 6 8.11 1.16 -22.60
CA CYS A 6 8.34 1.22 -21.15
C CYS A 6 9.62 0.47 -20.76
N ASN A 7 10.50 1.13 -20.00
CA ASN A 7 11.70 0.52 -19.43
C ASN A 7 11.32 -0.35 -18.20
N VAL A 8 10.92 -1.59 -18.45
CA VAL A 8 10.50 -2.56 -17.43
C VAL A 8 11.64 -3.55 -17.14
N ALA A 9 11.87 -3.88 -15.87
CA ALA A 9 12.84 -4.90 -15.49
C ALA A 9 12.51 -6.26 -16.15
N PRO A 10 13.50 -6.95 -16.74
CA PRO A 10 13.27 -8.19 -17.50
C PRO A 10 13.10 -9.42 -16.61
N VAL A 11 13.23 -9.27 -15.29
CA VAL A 11 13.15 -10.34 -14.29
C VAL A 11 12.20 -9.95 -13.17
N ILE A 12 11.59 -10.94 -12.54
CA ILE A 12 10.73 -10.76 -11.36
C ILE A 12 11.64 -10.93 -10.14
N PRO A 13 11.91 -9.86 -9.36
CA PRO A 13 12.73 -9.96 -8.16
C PRO A 13 12.00 -10.75 -7.07
N THR A 14 12.79 -11.39 -6.21
CA THR A 14 12.31 -12.25 -5.12
C THR A 14 12.49 -11.62 -3.74
N SER A 15 13.13 -10.44 -3.69
CA SER A 15 13.27 -9.60 -2.50
C SER A 15 13.03 -8.13 -2.82
N THR A 16 12.69 -7.34 -1.79
CA THR A 16 12.49 -5.89 -1.94
C THR A 16 13.81 -5.17 -2.25
N ASN A 17 14.94 -5.66 -1.72
CA ASN A 17 16.28 -5.16 -2.08
C ASN A 17 16.61 -5.36 -3.55
N GLU A 18 16.39 -6.57 -4.10
CA GLU A 18 16.60 -6.84 -5.52
C GLU A 18 15.69 -5.98 -6.40
N ALA A 19 14.44 -5.77 -5.97
CA ALA A 19 13.52 -4.87 -6.66
C ALA A 19 13.99 -3.40 -6.63
N ALA A 20 14.53 -2.94 -5.51
CA ALA A 20 15.12 -1.60 -5.38
C ALA A 20 16.36 -1.44 -6.27
N GLU A 21 17.25 -2.43 -6.34
CA GLU A 21 18.40 -2.44 -7.26
C GLU A 21 17.97 -2.38 -8.73
N LEU A 22 16.91 -3.11 -9.11
CA LEU A 22 16.39 -3.07 -10.47
C LEU A 22 15.84 -1.68 -10.84
N LEU A 23 15.27 -0.94 -9.88
CA LEU A 23 14.78 0.44 -10.09
C LEU A 23 15.91 1.44 -10.39
N GLU A 24 17.18 1.11 -10.14
CA GLU A 24 18.31 1.97 -10.52
C GLU A 24 18.54 2.03 -12.04
N SER A 25 18.09 0.99 -12.77
CA SER A 25 18.28 0.86 -14.23
C SER A 25 16.98 0.70 -15.01
N HIS A 26 15.85 0.50 -14.32
CA HIS A 26 14.53 0.30 -14.90
C HIS A 26 13.52 1.27 -14.30
N ASN A 27 12.56 1.73 -15.10
CA ASN A 27 11.52 2.65 -14.65
C ASN A 27 10.36 1.91 -13.95
N ILE A 28 10.19 0.61 -14.24
CA ILE A 28 9.08 -0.21 -13.75
C ILE A 28 9.63 -1.57 -13.32
N VAL A 29 9.29 -1.99 -12.10
CA VAL A 29 9.59 -3.31 -11.56
C VAL A 29 8.27 -3.93 -11.07
N VAL A 30 8.04 -5.20 -11.41
CA VAL A 30 6.86 -5.95 -10.96
C VAL A 30 7.33 -7.11 -10.11
N MET A 31 6.82 -7.21 -8.89
CA MET A 31 7.20 -8.25 -7.94
C MET A 31 6.00 -8.87 -7.24
N GLY A 32 6.21 -10.03 -6.62
CA GLY A 32 5.21 -10.72 -5.80
C GLY A 32 5.60 -10.72 -4.32
N GLY A 33 5.05 -11.68 -3.56
CA GLY A 33 5.47 -11.92 -2.19
C GLY A 33 6.95 -12.32 -2.07
N THR A 34 7.57 -12.02 -0.93
CA THR A 34 8.99 -12.28 -0.68
C THR A 34 9.18 -13.47 0.27
N THR A 35 9.00 -13.25 1.57
CA THR A 35 9.15 -14.27 2.62
C THR A 35 7.77 -14.76 3.06
N PRO A 36 7.57 -16.07 3.29
CA PRO A 36 6.33 -16.59 3.86
C PRO A 36 5.95 -15.87 5.16
N GLY A 37 4.68 -15.51 5.28
CA GLY A 37 4.15 -14.78 6.44
C GLY A 37 4.02 -13.27 6.25
N HIS A 38 4.53 -12.70 5.15
CA HIS A 38 4.25 -11.32 4.78
C HIS A 38 3.07 -11.23 3.80
N THR A 39 2.15 -10.31 4.08
CA THR A 39 1.08 -9.93 3.16
C THR A 39 1.60 -9.01 2.05
N THR A 40 0.80 -8.84 0.99
CA THR A 40 1.17 -7.98 -0.13
C THR A 40 1.32 -6.52 0.30
N ASP A 41 0.50 -6.03 1.24
CA ASP A 41 0.62 -4.68 1.81
C ASP A 41 1.98 -4.51 2.49
N ALA A 42 2.37 -5.49 3.32
CA ALA A 42 3.65 -5.46 4.03
C ALA A 42 4.83 -5.45 3.04
N VAL A 43 4.78 -6.30 2.02
CA VAL A 43 5.81 -6.32 0.95
C VAL A 43 5.85 -5.00 0.19
N SER A 44 4.71 -4.38 -0.09
CA SER A 44 4.62 -3.11 -0.83
C SER A 44 5.23 -1.95 -0.03
N VAL A 45 4.94 -1.88 1.27
CA VAL A 45 5.53 -0.88 2.17
C VAL A 45 7.03 -1.14 2.38
N ALA A 46 7.45 -2.40 2.49
CA ALA A 46 8.88 -2.74 2.58
C ALA A 46 9.63 -2.34 1.29
N LEU A 47 9.04 -2.56 0.11
CA LEU A 47 9.61 -2.08 -1.15
C LEU A 47 9.72 -0.56 -1.18
N ALA A 48 8.64 0.14 -0.79
CA ALA A 48 8.62 1.59 -0.72
C ALA A 48 9.73 2.13 0.21
N ARG A 49 9.96 1.48 1.36
CA ARG A 49 11.08 1.80 2.26
C ARG A 49 12.42 1.59 1.56
N ASP A 50 12.63 0.42 0.96
CA ASP A 50 13.92 0.02 0.41
C ASP A 50 14.31 0.83 -0.84
N CYS A 51 13.34 1.39 -1.56
CA CYS A 51 13.58 2.32 -2.67
C CYS A 51 13.56 3.82 -2.26
N GLY A 52 13.35 4.13 -0.98
CA GLY A 52 13.29 5.51 -0.48
C GLY A 52 12.06 6.30 -0.94
N ALA A 53 10.96 5.62 -1.25
CA ALA A 53 9.71 6.27 -1.60
C ALA A 53 9.06 6.96 -0.38
N SER A 54 8.43 8.10 -0.63
CA SER A 54 7.68 8.85 0.39
C SER A 54 6.20 8.49 0.46
N HIS A 55 5.70 7.75 -0.54
CA HIS A 55 4.29 7.40 -0.70
C HIS A 55 4.15 5.95 -1.18
N CYS A 56 3.12 5.25 -0.71
CA CYS A 56 2.72 3.94 -1.18
C CYS A 56 1.21 3.91 -1.43
N VAL A 57 0.78 3.44 -2.61
CA VAL A 57 -0.64 3.32 -2.96
C VAL A 57 -1.08 1.88 -2.72
N ILE A 58 -2.01 1.68 -1.79
CA ILE A 58 -2.68 0.41 -1.53
C ILE A 58 -3.98 0.37 -2.35
N ALA A 59 -3.85 -0.14 -3.57
CA ALA A 59 -4.95 -0.31 -4.52
C ALA A 59 -5.72 -1.61 -4.20
N THR A 60 -6.82 -1.48 -3.47
CA THR A 60 -7.61 -2.61 -2.91
C THR A 60 -9.01 -2.69 -3.54
N ASN A 61 -9.92 -3.47 -2.98
CA ASN A 61 -11.31 -3.63 -3.45
C ASN A 61 -12.34 -2.80 -2.63
N VAL A 62 -11.86 -1.99 -1.69
CA VAL A 62 -12.65 -1.04 -0.91
C VAL A 62 -12.24 0.39 -1.26
N SER A 63 -13.19 1.32 -1.18
CA SER A 63 -12.93 2.71 -1.56
C SER A 63 -12.19 3.50 -0.49
N HIS A 64 -12.49 3.26 0.80
CA HIS A 64 -11.94 4.01 1.94
C HIS A 64 -11.65 3.07 3.11
N VAL A 65 -10.74 3.49 3.99
CA VAL A 65 -10.70 3.03 5.38
C VAL A 65 -11.96 3.52 6.09
N HIS A 66 -12.54 2.68 6.94
CA HIS A 66 -13.71 3.01 7.73
C HIS A 66 -13.34 3.07 9.22
N ASP A 67 -14.09 3.84 10.00
CA ASP A 67 -13.92 3.97 11.46
C ASP A 67 -14.12 2.66 12.25
N SER A 68 -14.77 1.67 11.62
CA SER A 68 -15.08 0.35 12.15
C SER A 68 -15.30 -0.63 10.98
N ASP A 69 -15.29 -1.94 11.22
CA ASP A 69 -15.48 -2.92 10.14
C ASP A 69 -16.92 -2.82 9.58
N PRO A 70 -17.12 -2.41 8.30
CA PRO A 70 -18.45 -2.28 7.71
C PRO A 70 -19.19 -3.63 7.57
N ARG A 71 -18.49 -4.77 7.71
CA ARG A 71 -19.10 -6.11 7.73
C ARG A 71 -19.79 -6.40 9.05
N GLU A 72 -19.33 -5.79 10.14
CA GLU A 72 -19.85 -5.97 11.50
C GLU A 72 -20.71 -4.78 11.94
N ASN A 73 -20.36 -3.57 11.50
CA ASN A 73 -21.06 -2.33 11.81
C ASN A 73 -21.62 -1.66 10.53
N PRO A 74 -22.94 -1.73 10.27
CA PRO A 74 -23.53 -1.08 9.10
C PRO A 74 -23.48 0.45 9.14
N GLU A 75 -23.23 1.05 10.31
CA GLU A 75 -23.07 2.50 10.48
C GLU A 75 -21.61 2.96 10.34
N ALA A 76 -20.70 2.07 9.91
CA ALA A 76 -19.30 2.38 9.71
C ALA A 76 -19.14 3.52 8.68
N LYS A 77 -18.36 4.54 9.04
CA LYS A 77 -18.20 5.75 8.22
C LYS A 77 -16.87 5.72 7.48
N PRO A 78 -16.85 6.10 6.19
CA PRO A 78 -15.60 6.25 5.46
C PRO A 78 -14.80 7.42 6.02
N ILE A 79 -13.48 7.28 6.02
CA ILE A 79 -12.54 8.32 6.44
C ILE A 79 -11.74 8.77 5.22
N GLU A 80 -11.82 10.06 4.88
CA GLU A 80 -11.07 10.64 3.75
C GLU A 80 -9.60 10.87 4.08
N GLU A 81 -9.31 11.20 5.34
CA GLU A 81 -7.96 11.49 5.80
C GLU A 81 -7.78 11.07 7.26
N LEU A 82 -6.66 10.42 7.57
CA LEU A 82 -6.22 10.11 8.93
C LEU A 82 -4.69 10.03 9.02
N THR A 83 -4.13 9.97 10.22
CA THR A 83 -2.69 9.71 10.42
C THR A 83 -2.38 8.23 10.50
N LEU A 84 -1.11 7.85 10.33
CA LEU A 84 -0.67 6.47 10.51
C LEU A 84 -0.96 5.95 11.93
N ALA A 85 -0.87 6.81 12.95
CA ALA A 85 -1.21 6.44 14.32
C ALA A 85 -2.71 6.13 14.48
N GLU A 86 -3.59 6.90 13.83
CA GLU A 86 -5.03 6.62 13.80
C GLU A 86 -5.34 5.33 13.02
N LEU A 87 -4.63 5.08 11.92
CA LEU A 87 -4.79 3.84 11.15
C LEU A 87 -4.42 2.62 11.98
N ALA A 88 -3.31 2.70 12.74
CA ALA A 88 -2.88 1.63 13.64
C ALA A 88 -3.91 1.34 14.74
N GLN A 89 -4.64 2.35 15.22
CA GLN A 89 -5.74 2.15 16.17
C GLN A 89 -6.91 1.39 15.55
N ILE A 90 -7.20 1.61 14.27
CA ILE A 90 -8.28 0.93 13.53
C ILE A 90 -7.88 -0.51 13.18
N THR A 91 -6.67 -0.72 12.65
CA THR A 91 -6.23 -2.03 12.17
C THR A 91 -5.71 -2.93 13.30
N GLY A 92 -5.39 -2.35 14.45
CA GLY A 92 -4.67 -3.02 15.53
C GLY A 92 -3.17 -3.11 15.24
N ASN A 93 -2.43 -3.66 16.21
CA ASN A 93 -0.97 -3.77 16.18
C ASN A 93 -0.46 -5.21 15.98
N GLU A 94 -1.36 -6.18 16.05
CA GLU A 94 -0.99 -7.60 15.92
C GLU A 94 -1.10 -8.03 14.46
N PRO A 95 -0.21 -8.93 13.99
CA PRO A 95 -0.34 -9.51 12.66
C PRO A 95 -1.70 -10.16 12.45
N LEU A 96 -2.23 -10.07 11.23
CA LEU A 96 -3.48 -10.73 10.88
C LEU A 96 -3.37 -12.25 11.10
N GLY A 97 -4.32 -12.80 11.86
CA GLY A 97 -4.48 -14.23 11.97
C GLY A 97 -4.93 -14.86 10.65
N PRO A 98 -4.86 -16.20 10.51
CA PRO A 98 -5.35 -16.89 9.31
C PRO A 98 -6.82 -16.54 9.01
N GLY A 99 -7.07 -16.02 7.80
CA GLY A 99 -8.41 -15.58 7.38
C GLY A 99 -8.83 -14.19 7.89
N GLY A 100 -7.97 -13.51 8.65
CA GLY A 100 -8.17 -12.13 9.06
C GLY A 100 -8.11 -11.15 7.89
N SER A 101 -8.82 -10.04 8.02
CA SER A 101 -8.89 -8.98 7.02
C SER A 101 -8.83 -7.64 7.75
N ALA A 102 -8.05 -6.70 7.23
CA ALA A 102 -8.05 -5.30 7.64
C ALA A 102 -8.10 -4.43 6.38
N ALA A 103 -8.35 -3.13 6.56
CA ALA A 103 -8.28 -2.18 5.44
C ALA A 103 -6.85 -2.08 4.87
N VAL A 104 -5.85 -2.13 5.76
CA VAL A 104 -4.42 -2.28 5.47
C VAL A 104 -3.85 -3.22 6.53
N ASP A 105 -2.91 -4.09 6.13
CA ASP A 105 -2.23 -4.99 7.06
C ASP A 105 -1.53 -4.25 8.23
N PRO A 106 -1.72 -4.65 9.50
CA PRO A 106 -1.08 -4.04 10.67
C PRO A 106 0.45 -3.97 10.62
N VAL A 107 1.11 -4.98 10.06
CA VAL A 107 2.57 -5.01 9.86
C VAL A 107 2.97 -3.95 8.83
N ALA A 108 2.18 -3.80 7.76
CA ALA A 108 2.41 -2.75 6.76
C ALA A 108 2.24 -1.35 7.37
N VAL A 109 1.20 -1.12 8.18
CA VAL A 109 0.98 0.16 8.89
C VAL A 109 2.16 0.48 9.81
N LYS A 110 2.61 -0.50 10.60
CA LYS A 110 3.77 -0.35 11.49
C LYS A 110 5.04 0.02 10.71
N TRP A 111 5.33 -0.67 9.61
CA TRP A 111 6.50 -0.35 8.79
C TRP A 111 6.38 1.02 8.11
N ALA A 112 5.18 1.43 7.71
CA ALA A 112 4.93 2.75 7.15
C ALA A 112 5.20 3.86 8.19
N MET A 113 4.82 3.63 9.46
CA MET A 113 5.16 4.52 10.58
C MET A 113 6.68 4.62 10.78
N GLU A 114 7.36 3.49 10.90
CA GLU A 114 8.81 3.43 11.13
C GLU A 114 9.61 4.09 10.00
N ALA A 115 9.12 3.99 8.76
CA ALA A 115 9.77 4.56 7.58
C ALA A 115 9.22 5.95 7.16
N SER A 116 8.25 6.50 7.88
CA SER A 116 7.57 7.77 7.51
C SER A 116 7.01 7.78 6.08
N ILE A 117 6.36 6.68 5.68
CA ILE A 117 5.77 6.50 4.36
C ILE A 117 4.27 6.82 4.43
N LYS A 118 3.82 7.79 3.65
CA LYS A 118 2.38 8.08 3.51
C LYS A 118 1.70 6.97 2.72
N LEU A 119 0.47 6.65 3.08
CA LEU A 119 -0.33 5.67 2.34
C LEU A 119 -1.50 6.35 1.63
N ALA A 120 -1.87 5.83 0.47
CA ALA A 120 -3.16 6.12 -0.15
C ALA A 120 -3.93 4.80 -0.29
N VAL A 121 -5.09 4.68 0.36
CA VAL A 121 -5.95 3.50 0.28
C VAL A 121 -7.13 3.82 -0.61
N LEU A 122 -7.32 3.05 -1.68
CA LEU A 122 -8.36 3.33 -2.68
C LEU A 122 -8.81 2.05 -3.41
N ASP A 123 -9.93 2.15 -4.13
CA ASP A 123 -10.42 1.06 -4.97
C ASP A 123 -9.61 0.99 -6.28
N GLY A 124 -8.71 0.02 -6.38
CA GLY A 124 -7.80 -0.17 -7.50
C GLY A 124 -8.48 -0.58 -8.81
N ARG A 125 -9.77 -0.91 -8.80
CA ARG A 125 -10.54 -1.20 -10.02
C ARG A 125 -10.87 0.07 -10.81
N ASP A 126 -10.80 1.23 -10.15
CA ASP A 126 -11.02 2.54 -10.75
C ASP A 126 -9.68 3.24 -11.00
N LEU A 127 -9.16 3.10 -12.21
CA LEU A 127 -7.82 3.56 -12.58
C LEU A 127 -7.65 5.09 -12.46
N SER A 128 -8.73 5.88 -12.57
CA SER A 128 -8.60 7.33 -12.41
C SER A 128 -8.22 7.69 -10.98
N ARG A 129 -8.64 6.92 -9.98
CA ARG A 129 -8.26 7.14 -8.57
C ARG A 129 -6.80 6.86 -8.34
N VAL A 130 -6.28 5.79 -8.96
CA VAL A 130 -4.87 5.43 -8.93
C VAL A 130 -4.04 6.55 -9.55
N GLU A 131 -4.45 7.04 -10.72
CA GLU A 131 -3.80 8.16 -11.43
C GLU A 131 -3.79 9.43 -10.58
N ASP A 132 -4.95 9.84 -10.04
CA ASP A 132 -5.07 11.02 -9.18
C ASP A 132 -4.13 10.91 -7.95
N ALA A 133 -4.09 9.75 -7.29
CA ALA A 133 -3.24 9.52 -6.13
C ALA A 133 -1.73 9.55 -6.47
N LEU A 134 -1.33 8.97 -7.60
CA LEU A 134 0.07 8.98 -8.06
C LEU A 134 0.54 10.38 -8.45
N GLU A 135 -0.34 11.21 -8.99
CA GLU A 135 -0.04 12.59 -9.38
C GLU A 135 -0.16 13.59 -8.20
N GLY A 136 -0.57 13.12 -7.02
CA GLY A 136 -0.79 13.98 -5.85
C GLY A 136 -1.99 14.91 -5.98
N ARG A 137 -2.95 14.58 -6.87
CA ARG A 137 -4.23 15.27 -7.00
C ARG A 137 -5.20 14.77 -5.93
N PRO A 138 -6.27 15.53 -5.60
CA PRO A 138 -7.36 15.00 -4.80
C PRO A 138 -7.92 13.74 -5.46
N PHE A 139 -8.04 12.66 -4.69
CA PHE A 139 -8.54 11.36 -5.17
C PHE A 139 -9.66 10.85 -4.27
N VAL A 140 -10.48 9.94 -4.79
CA VAL A 140 -11.51 9.27 -3.99
C VAL A 140 -10.89 8.10 -3.26
N GLY A 141 -10.67 8.27 -1.96
CA GLY A 141 -10.20 7.23 -1.06
C GLY A 141 -9.72 7.83 0.25
N THR A 142 -8.79 7.14 0.91
CA THR A 142 -8.22 7.58 2.18
C THR A 142 -6.77 7.97 2.01
N LEU A 143 -6.45 9.21 2.34
CA LEU A 143 -5.07 9.68 2.51
C LEU A 143 -4.60 9.42 3.94
N VAL A 144 -3.51 8.67 4.10
CA VAL A 144 -2.91 8.35 5.41
C VAL A 144 -1.60 9.13 5.55
N LYS A 145 -1.59 10.12 6.45
CA LYS A 145 -0.46 11.03 6.66
C LYS A 145 0.50 10.51 7.72
N VAL A 146 1.76 10.93 7.62
CA VAL A 146 2.71 10.85 8.74
C VAL A 146 2.33 11.95 9.74
N ASP A 147 2.48 11.66 11.04
CA ASP A 147 2.23 12.61 12.14
C ASP A 147 3.12 13.87 12.08
#